data_AF-A0A162H1E2-F1
#
_entry.id   AF-A0A162H1E2-F1
#
_cell.length_a   1.000
_cell.length_b   1.000
_cell.length_c   1.000
_cell.angle_alpha   90.00
_cell.angle_beta   90.00
_cell.angle_gamma   90.00
#
_symmetry.space_group_name_H-M   'P 1'
#
loop_
_entity.id
_entity.type
_entity.pdbx_description
1 polymer ?
#
loop_
_entity_poly.entity_id
_entity_poly.type
_entity_poly.pdbx_seq_one_letter_code
_entity_poly.pdbx_strand_id
1 'polypeptide(L)'
;MKSLAFFLVLASTLSASAAVFSPSSVEVKFSYSTEFTTTDTSDAVTLSDLHAQHLFGYMQSPTMVGFYGINADTPGVGAPKFPLAYEILKNRRSAGVRTIAYKVDGVMLVNKNMAKKILETGSWKITLPSDLDNFYEEKCTDEHYTSFGDFWYFYDPFREGCEFLRQAPMAKTVNIKVTALKNASSETDAALDKLRGDNGNGDLFEITTINGYADSAKDPEDEGRTAFEEMNQWLRQAGFNEKIVARYQNRPIHQFTKTLRKADGSEIQVRITRLLAETAVASKNVTFAKFFKHAIENADVIIYAGHSGLGGNLDIGSLEEKAGGFEFNPRKHQIFFFDGCSSYSYYLTMFEEQKSKGKIDILTNGLSSYFGYETPVHKVLFKHLFRVNATPTWGEILKDMEKPLEGMTFMLNVGSL
;
A
#
# COMPACT_ATOMS: atom_id res chain seq x y z
N MET A 1 29.61 38.94 -29.77
CA MET A 1 28.13 39.01 -29.86
C MET A 1 27.60 37.79 -30.62
N LYS A 2 27.29 36.69 -29.93
CA LYS A 2 26.35 35.67 -30.43
C LYS A 2 25.63 35.11 -29.21
N SER A 3 24.33 35.39 -29.16
CA SER A 3 23.38 34.99 -28.12
C SER A 3 23.09 33.50 -28.27
N LEU A 4 23.26 32.71 -27.20
CA LEU A 4 22.74 31.35 -27.13
C LEU A 4 21.52 31.41 -26.21
N ALA A 5 20.34 31.39 -26.83
CA ALA A 5 19.07 31.37 -26.14
C ALA A 5 18.89 30.02 -25.43
N PHE A 6 18.79 30.05 -24.11
CA PHE A 6 18.34 28.94 -23.29
C PHE A 6 16.84 28.77 -23.54
N PHE A 7 16.46 27.75 -24.30
CA PHE A 7 15.07 27.32 -24.41
C PHE A 7 14.68 26.63 -23.10
N LEU A 8 14.02 27.37 -22.22
CA LEU A 8 13.28 26.80 -21.09
C LEU A 8 12.06 26.10 -21.68
N VAL A 9 12.15 24.79 -21.89
CA VAL A 9 10.97 23.97 -22.18
C VAL A 9 10.18 23.90 -20.88
N LEU A 10 9.17 24.76 -20.73
CA LEU A 10 8.06 24.50 -19.80
C LEU A 10 7.32 23.27 -20.33
N ALA A 11 7.80 22.08 -19.93
CA ALA A 11 6.97 20.90 -19.98
C ALA A 11 5.86 21.11 -18.95
N SER A 12 4.62 21.22 -19.45
CA SER A 12 3.41 21.18 -18.65
C SER A 12 3.26 19.81 -18.00
N THR A 13 3.97 19.58 -16.90
CA THR A 13 3.67 18.50 -15.97
C THR A 13 2.69 19.06 -14.95
N LEU A 14 1.49 18.50 -14.86
CA LEU A 14 0.71 18.37 -13.61
C LEU A 14 -0.68 17.79 -13.97
N SER A 15 -0.69 16.53 -14.39
CA SER A 15 -1.80 15.65 -14.04
C SER A 15 -1.31 14.78 -12.89
N ALA A 16 -0.99 15.40 -11.75
CA ALA A 16 -0.92 14.64 -10.51
C ALA A 16 -2.35 14.14 -10.28
N SER A 17 -2.59 12.86 -10.59
CA SER A 17 -3.85 12.19 -10.34
C SER A 17 -4.14 12.32 -8.85
N ALA A 18 -5.11 13.16 -8.51
CA ALA A 18 -5.38 13.51 -7.14
C ALA A 18 -5.87 12.27 -6.39
N ALA A 19 -5.43 12.09 -5.14
CA ALA A 19 -5.84 10.93 -4.35
C ALA A 19 -7.32 10.97 -3.94
N VAL A 20 -7.98 9.82 -4.01
CA VAL A 20 -9.33 9.61 -3.49
C VAL A 20 -9.25 8.73 -2.27
N PHE A 21 -9.81 9.18 -1.15
CA PHE A 21 -9.73 8.46 0.12
C PHE A 21 -11.07 7.91 0.53
N SER A 22 -11.04 6.82 1.29
CA SER A 22 -12.23 6.29 1.91
C SER A 22 -12.90 7.30 2.87
N PRO A 23 -14.17 7.06 3.24
CA PRO A 23 -14.86 7.86 4.24
C PRO A 23 -14.16 7.95 5.59
N SER A 24 -13.16 7.11 5.89
CA SER A 24 -12.46 7.07 7.17
C SER A 24 -11.06 7.72 7.17
N SER A 25 -10.50 8.10 6.02
CA SER A 25 -9.10 8.52 5.88
C SER A 25 -8.90 9.88 5.18
N VAL A 26 -7.76 10.52 5.44
CA VAL A 26 -7.34 11.85 4.90
C VAL A 26 -5.83 11.89 4.79
N GLU A 27 -5.28 12.44 3.70
CA GLU A 27 -3.87 12.82 3.64
C GLU A 27 -3.61 14.18 4.31
N VAL A 28 -2.51 14.27 5.04
CA VAL A 28 -2.00 15.52 5.60
C VAL A 28 -0.51 15.66 5.28
N LYS A 29 -0.05 16.91 5.14
CA LYS A 29 1.38 17.20 5.07
C LYS A 29 1.95 17.25 6.48
N PHE A 30 3.17 16.75 6.64
CA PHE A 30 3.89 16.85 7.89
C PHE A 30 5.32 17.32 7.68
N SER A 31 5.90 17.93 8.72
CA SER A 31 7.32 18.26 8.77
C SER A 31 7.82 18.26 10.21
N TYR A 32 9.05 17.84 10.43
CA TYR A 32 9.70 17.93 11.74
C TYR A 32 11.23 17.98 11.60
N SER A 33 11.89 18.38 12.68
CA SER A 33 13.33 18.24 12.82
C SER A 33 13.63 17.45 14.08
N THR A 34 14.63 16.59 14.00
CA THR A 34 15.07 15.77 15.11
C THR A 34 16.56 15.46 15.00
N GLU A 35 17.10 14.75 15.98
CA GLU A 35 18.48 14.27 15.98
C GLU A 35 18.58 12.97 16.78
N PHE A 36 19.54 12.13 16.42
CA PHE A 36 19.82 10.88 17.11
C PHE A 36 21.34 10.68 17.19
N THR A 37 21.75 9.75 18.05
CA THR A 37 23.12 9.26 18.17
C THR A 37 23.24 7.83 17.68
N THR A 38 24.39 7.51 17.08
CA THR A 38 24.73 6.15 16.66
C THR A 38 26.23 5.98 16.49
N THR A 39 26.72 4.75 16.54
CA THR A 39 28.08 4.36 16.13
C THR A 39 28.13 3.91 14.66
N ASP A 40 26.99 3.73 13.99
CA ASP A 40 26.89 3.30 12.59
C ASP A 40 27.63 4.25 11.63
N THR A 41 28.33 3.65 10.67
CA THR A 41 29.18 4.32 9.68
C THR A 41 28.51 4.59 8.34
N SER A 42 27.29 4.10 8.14
CA SER A 42 26.46 4.31 6.94
C SER A 42 26.25 5.81 6.67
N ASP A 43 25.87 6.18 5.45
CA ASP A 43 25.71 7.61 5.13
C ASP A 43 24.60 8.27 5.96
N ALA A 44 24.69 9.60 6.14
CA ALA A 44 23.78 10.32 7.02
C ALA A 44 22.33 10.29 6.56
N VAL A 45 22.10 10.19 5.25
CA VAL A 45 20.76 10.22 4.66
C VAL A 45 20.10 8.87 4.92
N THR A 46 20.77 7.75 4.63
CA THR A 46 20.29 6.40 4.95
C THR A 46 19.96 6.23 6.42
N LEU A 47 20.82 6.69 7.33
CA LEU A 47 20.53 6.61 8.77
C LEU A 47 19.35 7.50 9.19
N SER A 48 19.19 8.68 8.58
CA SER A 48 18.05 9.54 8.84
C SER A 48 16.75 8.97 8.28
N ASP A 49 16.84 8.25 7.16
CA ASP A 49 15.72 7.52 6.58
C ASP A 49 15.26 6.38 7.49
N LEU A 50 16.17 5.47 7.87
CA LEU A 50 15.90 4.40 8.83
C LEU A 50 15.31 4.93 10.15
N HIS A 51 15.85 6.03 10.67
CA HIS A 51 15.31 6.65 11.88
C HIS A 51 13.89 7.20 11.66
N ALA A 52 13.63 7.91 10.57
CA ALA A 52 12.31 8.48 10.29
C ALA A 52 11.24 7.41 10.00
N GLN A 53 11.62 6.23 9.50
CA GLN A 53 10.71 5.11 9.26
C GLN A 53 10.01 4.64 10.56
N HIS A 54 10.57 4.89 11.75
CA HIS A 54 9.92 4.58 13.03
C HIS A 54 8.60 5.35 13.24
N LEU A 55 8.37 6.43 12.49
CA LEU A 55 7.06 7.08 12.42
C LEU A 55 5.96 6.09 11.98
N PHE A 56 6.30 5.16 11.09
CA PHE A 56 5.39 4.13 10.63
C PHE A 56 4.92 3.26 11.80
N GLY A 57 5.82 2.63 12.55
CA GLY A 57 5.44 1.78 13.69
C GLY A 57 4.63 2.53 14.74
N TYR A 58 5.01 3.79 15.01
CA TYR A 58 4.27 4.65 15.93
C TYR A 58 2.80 4.84 15.48
N MET A 59 2.56 4.99 14.18
CA MET A 59 1.21 5.14 13.62
C MET A 59 0.41 3.83 13.59
N GLN A 60 1.07 2.67 13.68
CA GLN A 60 0.43 1.36 13.78
C GLN A 60 0.22 0.90 15.22
N SER A 61 0.55 1.73 16.23
CA SER A 61 0.34 1.40 17.64
C SER A 61 -1.17 1.28 17.97
N PRO A 62 -1.64 0.14 18.53
CA PRO A 62 -3.02 -0.01 18.98
C PRO A 62 -3.41 1.01 20.07
N THR A 63 -2.45 1.50 20.86
CA THR A 63 -2.71 2.52 21.88
C THR A 63 -3.20 3.83 21.27
N MET A 64 -2.70 4.18 20.08
CA MET A 64 -3.08 5.41 19.38
C MET A 64 -4.55 5.37 18.92
N VAL A 65 -5.07 4.18 18.61
CA VAL A 65 -6.47 3.94 18.20
C VAL A 65 -7.43 4.42 19.30
N GLY A 66 -7.19 3.96 20.53
CA GLY A 66 -7.97 4.36 21.70
C GLY A 66 -7.88 5.86 21.99
N PHE A 67 -6.68 6.45 21.90
CA PHE A 67 -6.47 7.89 22.12
C PHE A 67 -7.29 8.78 21.17
N TYR A 68 -7.51 8.33 19.95
CA TYR A 68 -8.27 9.06 18.95
C TYR A 68 -9.75 8.66 18.84
N GLY A 69 -10.23 7.72 19.67
CA GLY A 69 -11.61 7.25 19.62
C GLY A 69 -11.95 6.57 18.30
N ILE A 70 -11.00 5.80 17.78
CA ILE A 70 -11.16 4.97 16.58
C ILE A 70 -11.67 3.58 17.06
N ASN A 71 -12.34 2.83 16.18
CA ASN A 71 -12.75 1.45 16.50
C ASN A 71 -11.51 0.65 16.96
N ALA A 72 -11.59 0.03 18.14
CA ALA A 72 -10.48 -0.64 18.81
C ALA A 72 -9.89 -1.81 17.99
N ASP A 73 -10.66 -2.39 17.09
CA ASP A 73 -10.22 -3.47 16.20
C ASP A 73 -9.47 -2.94 14.96
N THR A 74 -9.39 -1.62 14.79
CA THR A 74 -8.58 -0.99 13.74
C THR A 74 -7.09 -1.13 14.09
N PRO A 75 -6.23 -1.60 13.18
CA PRO A 75 -4.84 -1.92 13.51
C PRO A 75 -3.92 -0.72 13.71
N GLY A 76 -4.40 0.51 13.50
CA GLY A 76 -3.59 1.72 13.65
C GLY A 76 -4.35 2.99 13.32
N VAL A 77 -3.60 4.09 13.22
CA VAL A 77 -4.15 5.44 13.00
C VAL A 77 -3.70 6.08 11.70
N GLY A 78 -2.71 5.49 11.02
CA GLY A 78 -2.35 5.83 9.65
C GLY A 78 -1.02 5.26 9.20
N ALA A 79 -0.49 5.80 8.10
CA ALA A 79 0.85 5.48 7.63
C ALA A 79 1.48 6.65 6.84
N PRO A 80 2.81 6.83 6.93
CA PRO A 80 3.54 7.77 6.08
C PRO A 80 3.61 7.27 4.63
N LYS A 81 3.70 8.17 3.66
CA LYS A 81 4.00 7.86 2.26
C LYS A 81 5.52 7.85 2.07
N PHE A 82 6.09 6.79 1.51
CA PHE A 82 7.52 6.71 1.22
C PHE A 82 7.84 6.89 -0.29
N PRO A 83 9.04 7.40 -0.63
CA PRO A 83 10.11 7.87 0.28
C PRO A 83 9.79 9.26 0.86
N LEU A 84 10.43 9.62 1.98
CA LEU A 84 10.33 10.98 2.54
C LEU A 84 11.44 11.90 1.99
N ALA A 85 11.26 13.21 2.14
CA ALA A 85 12.26 14.20 1.76
C ALA A 85 13.09 14.62 2.97
N TYR A 86 14.42 14.55 2.86
CA TYR A 86 15.35 14.77 3.97
C TYR A 86 16.32 15.92 3.71
N GLU A 87 16.63 16.67 4.77
CA GLU A 87 17.71 17.65 4.80
C GLU A 87 18.59 17.39 6.03
N ILE A 88 19.88 17.12 5.81
CA ILE A 88 20.84 16.92 6.90
C ILE A 88 21.27 18.28 7.45
N LEU A 89 20.86 18.57 8.69
CA LEU A 89 21.16 19.83 9.38
C LEU A 89 22.52 19.76 10.11
N LYS A 90 22.88 18.59 10.61
CA LYS A 90 24.11 18.36 11.38
C LYS A 90 24.56 16.92 11.24
N ASN A 91 25.87 16.73 11.10
CA ASN A 91 26.52 15.42 11.14
C ASN A 91 27.88 15.60 11.82
N ARG A 92 27.98 15.23 13.11
CA ARG A 92 29.22 15.41 13.89
C ARG A 92 29.58 14.12 14.61
N ARG A 93 30.87 13.79 14.64
CA ARG A 93 31.42 12.66 15.40
C ARG A 93 32.26 13.16 16.56
N SER A 94 32.05 12.59 17.75
CA SER A 94 32.79 12.89 18.97
C SER A 94 32.93 11.62 19.80
N ALA A 95 34.15 11.29 20.22
CA ALA A 95 34.44 10.10 21.04
C ALA A 95 33.83 8.79 20.50
N GLY A 96 33.89 8.57 19.19
CA GLY A 96 33.35 7.36 18.54
C GLY A 96 31.83 7.40 18.27
N VAL A 97 31.08 8.28 18.93
CA VAL A 97 29.64 8.45 18.72
C VAL A 97 29.39 9.55 17.69
N ARG A 98 28.42 9.30 16.81
CA ARG A 98 27.97 10.25 15.77
C ARG A 98 26.61 10.81 16.15
N THR A 99 26.46 12.12 16.09
CA THR A 99 25.17 12.82 16.21
C THR A 99 24.74 13.32 14.84
N ILE A 100 23.56 12.91 14.40
CA ILE A 100 22.95 13.35 13.16
C ILE A 100 21.67 14.11 13.49
N ALA A 101 21.56 15.35 13.02
CA ALA A 101 20.31 16.10 13.05
C ALA A 101 19.81 16.29 11.63
N TYR A 102 18.51 16.13 11.43
CA TYR A 102 17.89 16.26 10.12
C TYR A 102 16.51 16.89 10.24
N LYS A 103 16.05 17.42 9.10
CA LYS A 103 14.66 17.82 8.85
C LYS A 103 14.05 16.83 7.86
N VAL A 104 12.79 16.53 8.06
CA VAL A 104 12.00 15.73 7.12
C VAL A 104 10.69 16.44 6.81
N ASP A 105 10.28 16.33 5.56
CA ASP A 105 9.00 16.77 5.04
C ASP A 105 8.34 15.61 4.29
N GLY A 106 7.03 15.45 4.42
CA GLY A 106 6.32 14.34 3.79
C GLY A 106 4.81 14.46 3.81
N VAL A 107 4.16 13.41 3.34
CA VAL A 107 2.71 13.21 3.37
C VAL A 107 2.42 11.95 4.16
N MET A 108 1.37 11.97 4.96
CA MET A 108 0.88 10.77 5.65
C MET A 108 -0.62 10.65 5.48
N LEU A 109 -1.09 9.42 5.33
CA LEU A 109 -2.50 9.07 5.36
C LEU A 109 -2.87 8.80 6.82
N VAL A 110 -3.91 9.46 7.32
CA VAL A 110 -4.37 9.34 8.72
C VAL A 110 -5.87 9.11 8.80
N ASN A 111 -6.32 8.43 9.84
CA ASN A 111 -7.74 8.30 10.17
C ASN A 111 -8.35 9.69 10.41
N LYS A 112 -9.60 9.92 9.98
CA LYS A 112 -10.31 11.21 10.09
C LYS A 112 -10.42 11.74 11.51
N ASN A 113 -10.61 10.87 12.49
CA ASN A 113 -10.72 11.28 13.89
C ASN A 113 -9.38 11.83 14.40
N MET A 114 -8.27 11.19 14.01
CA MET A 114 -6.92 11.70 14.29
C MET A 114 -6.67 12.99 13.51
N ALA A 115 -6.93 13.01 12.20
CA ALA A 115 -6.72 14.13 11.31
C ALA A 115 -7.38 15.41 11.87
N LYS A 116 -8.63 15.31 12.32
CA LYS A 116 -9.36 16.41 12.95
C LYS A 116 -8.56 17.01 14.12
N LYS A 117 -8.12 16.18 15.08
CA LYS A 117 -7.42 16.66 16.28
C LYS A 117 -6.06 17.30 15.93
N ILE A 118 -5.25 16.66 15.09
CA ILE A 118 -3.89 17.14 14.78
C ILE A 118 -3.88 18.36 13.85
N LEU A 119 -4.93 18.53 13.02
CA LEU A 119 -5.11 19.72 12.20
C LEU A 119 -5.61 20.92 13.01
N GLU A 120 -6.48 20.70 14.00
CA GLU A 120 -6.93 21.73 14.94
C GLU A 120 -5.75 22.32 15.75
N THR A 121 -4.81 21.46 16.18
CA THR A 121 -3.60 21.90 16.91
C THR A 121 -2.45 22.33 16.00
N GLY A 122 -2.53 22.04 14.69
CA GLY A 122 -1.42 22.20 13.73
C GLY A 122 -0.16 21.41 14.07
N SER A 123 -0.25 20.47 15.01
CA SER A 123 0.90 19.75 15.55
C SER A 123 0.55 18.40 16.17
N TRP A 124 1.51 17.48 16.13
CA TRP A 124 1.42 16.16 16.72
C TRP A 124 2.72 15.83 17.45
N LYS A 125 2.64 15.54 18.75
CA LYS A 125 3.79 15.16 19.55
C LYS A 125 3.93 13.65 19.55
N ILE A 126 5.12 13.18 19.19
CA ILE A 126 5.48 11.76 19.20
C ILE A 126 6.80 11.55 19.95
N THR A 127 7.15 10.31 20.24
CA THR A 127 8.50 9.94 20.70
C THR A 127 9.21 9.15 19.61
N LEU A 128 10.42 9.56 19.28
CA LEU A 128 11.30 8.83 18.36
C LEU A 128 12.58 8.40 19.11
N PRO A 129 13.23 7.29 18.67
CA PRO A 129 14.50 6.87 19.23
C PRO A 129 15.54 7.99 19.21
N SER A 130 16.30 8.17 20.30
CA SER A 130 17.41 9.12 20.33
C SER A 130 18.77 8.43 20.35
N ASP A 131 18.83 7.17 20.78
CA ASP A 131 20.02 6.32 20.77
C ASP A 131 19.78 5.10 19.88
N LEU A 132 20.24 5.13 18.64
CA LEU A 132 19.96 4.05 17.67
C LEU A 132 20.74 2.77 17.95
N ASP A 133 21.70 2.79 18.87
CA ASP A 133 22.52 1.61 19.14
C ASP A 133 21.90 0.75 20.26
N ASN A 134 21.09 1.35 21.14
CA ASN A 134 20.63 0.70 22.39
C ASN A 134 19.11 0.68 22.57
N PHE A 135 18.32 1.28 21.69
CA PHE A 135 16.87 1.38 21.86
C PHE A 135 16.09 0.09 21.54
N TYR A 136 16.73 -0.92 20.96
CA TYR A 136 16.06 -2.17 20.57
C TYR A 136 15.99 -3.16 21.74
N GLU A 137 14.79 -3.68 22.00
CA GLU A 137 14.57 -4.86 22.83
C GLU A 137 13.61 -5.82 22.13
N GLU A 138 13.95 -7.12 22.13
CA GLU A 138 13.18 -8.17 21.45
C GLU A 138 11.72 -8.24 21.92
N LYS A 139 11.45 -7.99 23.21
CA LYS A 139 10.09 -7.96 23.75
C LYS A 139 9.24 -6.78 23.23
N CYS A 140 9.88 -5.77 22.65
CA CYS A 140 9.23 -4.57 22.14
C CYS A 140 8.84 -4.64 20.67
N THR A 141 9.11 -5.77 20.00
CA THR A 141 8.72 -6.05 18.61
C THR A 141 7.76 -7.24 18.53
N ASP A 142 7.17 -7.48 17.36
CA ASP A 142 6.25 -8.61 17.15
C ASP A 142 6.95 -9.97 17.37
N GLU A 143 6.20 -10.98 17.82
CA GLU A 143 6.73 -12.32 18.12
C GLU A 143 7.39 -12.99 16.90
N HIS A 144 6.94 -12.66 15.69
CA HIS A 144 7.49 -13.21 14.46
C HIS A 144 8.64 -12.39 13.87
N TYR A 145 8.85 -11.16 14.36
CA TYR A 145 9.85 -10.21 13.83
C TYR A 145 10.79 -9.73 14.93
N THR A 146 11.74 -10.58 15.30
CA THR A 146 12.70 -10.34 16.40
C THR A 146 14.04 -9.75 15.93
N SER A 147 14.08 -9.17 14.73
CA SER A 147 15.28 -8.53 14.20
C SER A 147 15.25 -7.01 14.38
N PHE A 148 16.42 -6.41 14.60
CA PHE A 148 16.58 -4.95 14.64
C PHE A 148 16.08 -4.28 13.34
N GLY A 149 16.27 -4.95 12.19
CA GLY A 149 15.91 -4.43 10.88
C GLY A 149 14.40 -4.26 10.68
N ASP A 150 13.58 -5.00 11.43
CA ASP A 150 12.12 -4.92 11.37
C ASP A 150 11.54 -3.97 12.41
N PHE A 151 12.36 -3.52 13.37
CA PHE A 151 11.86 -2.83 14.55
C PHE A 151 11.21 -1.48 14.24
N TRP A 152 11.62 -0.79 13.17
CA TRP A 152 10.98 0.45 12.74
C TRP A 152 9.49 0.26 12.42
N TYR A 153 9.10 -0.92 11.92
CA TYR A 153 7.73 -1.26 11.55
C TYR A 153 6.88 -1.55 12.79
N PHE A 154 7.48 -2.14 13.82
CA PHE A 154 6.81 -2.52 15.07
C PHE A 154 7.08 -1.58 16.24
N TYR A 155 7.71 -0.43 15.98
CA TYR A 155 8.07 0.54 17.00
C TYR A 155 6.83 1.10 17.69
N ASP A 156 6.50 0.55 18.87
CA ASP A 156 5.38 0.97 19.69
C ASP A 156 5.88 1.35 21.10
N PRO A 157 6.09 2.66 21.36
CA PRO A 157 6.56 3.09 22.66
C PRO A 157 5.50 3.00 23.76
N PHE A 158 4.27 2.60 23.42
CA PHE A 158 3.17 2.41 24.38
C PHE A 158 2.95 0.95 24.77
N ARG A 159 3.69 0.03 24.15
CA ARG A 159 3.62 -1.39 24.51
C ARG A 159 4.05 -1.60 25.96
N GLU A 160 3.33 -2.48 26.66
CA GLU A 160 3.61 -2.84 28.04
C GLU A 160 5.06 -3.34 28.19
N GLY A 161 5.81 -2.75 29.14
CA GLY A 161 7.21 -3.10 29.39
C GLY A 161 8.22 -2.39 28.48
N CYS A 162 7.76 -1.52 27.56
CA CYS A 162 8.57 -0.75 26.62
C CYS A 162 8.56 0.76 26.92
N GLU A 163 8.20 1.16 28.14
CA GLU A 163 8.01 2.55 28.54
C GLU A 163 9.30 3.38 28.45
N PHE A 164 10.47 2.72 28.46
CA PHE A 164 11.76 3.37 28.24
C PHE A 164 11.86 4.05 26.87
N LEU A 165 11.11 3.60 25.86
CA LEU A 165 10.99 4.21 24.53
C LEU A 165 10.20 5.53 24.53
N ARG A 166 9.80 6.04 25.70
CA ARG A 166 9.13 7.34 25.84
C ARG A 166 9.99 8.39 26.53
N GLN A 167 11.18 8.02 27.00
CA GLN A 167 11.99 8.87 27.86
C GLN A 167 13.46 8.86 27.47
N ALA A 168 14.14 9.95 27.81
CA ALA A 168 15.58 10.03 27.66
C ALA A 168 16.27 9.00 28.57
N PRO A 169 17.42 8.43 28.15
CA PRO A 169 18.17 8.75 26.93
C PRO A 169 17.74 7.97 25.67
N MET A 170 16.81 7.01 25.80
CA MET A 170 16.47 6.08 24.71
C MET A 170 15.59 6.71 23.65
N ALA A 171 14.69 7.60 24.04
CA ALA A 171 13.83 8.32 23.13
C ALA A 171 13.69 9.80 23.52
N LYS A 172 13.19 10.58 22.59
CA LYS A 172 12.86 11.98 22.83
C LYS A 172 11.57 12.40 22.16
N THR A 173 10.93 13.40 22.74
CA THR A 173 9.73 14.00 22.15
C THR A 173 10.07 14.82 20.92
N VAL A 174 9.39 14.54 19.82
CA VAL A 174 9.47 15.27 18.56
C VAL A 174 8.12 15.91 18.28
N ASN A 175 8.12 17.19 17.93
CA ASN A 175 6.92 17.92 17.57
C ASN A 175 6.79 17.96 16.04
N ILE A 176 5.84 17.20 15.52
CA ILE A 176 5.51 17.17 14.10
C ILE A 176 4.56 18.33 13.81
N LYS A 177 4.93 19.20 12.88
CA LYS A 177 4.02 20.21 12.33
C LYS A 177 3.13 19.54 11.28
N VAL A 178 1.81 19.73 11.39
CA VAL A 178 0.83 19.11 10.49
C VAL A 178 0.00 20.19 9.80
N THR A 179 -0.24 20.03 8.51
CA THR A 179 -1.11 20.93 7.73
C THR A 179 -1.98 20.14 6.77
N ALA A 180 -3.17 20.67 6.48
CA ALA A 180 -4.09 20.02 5.55
C ALA A 180 -3.47 19.89 4.15
N LEU A 181 -3.68 18.75 3.50
CA LEU A 181 -3.44 18.58 2.08
C LEU A 181 -4.77 18.76 1.34
N LYS A 182 -4.73 19.39 0.16
CA LYS A 182 -5.91 19.47 -0.70
C LYS A 182 -6.11 18.12 -1.37
N ASN A 183 -7.12 17.39 -0.95
CA ASN A 183 -7.47 16.07 -1.50
C ASN A 183 -8.23 16.21 -2.84
N ALA A 184 -8.25 15.14 -3.64
CA ALA A 184 -9.17 15.06 -4.77
C ALA A 184 -10.61 15.11 -4.28
N SER A 185 -11.52 15.41 -5.22
CA SER A 185 -12.93 15.18 -4.98
C SER A 185 -13.20 13.68 -4.81
N SER A 186 -14.00 13.32 -3.81
CA SER A 186 -14.59 11.97 -3.71
C SER A 186 -15.39 11.60 -4.96
N GLU A 187 -15.84 12.62 -5.70
CA GLU A 187 -16.62 12.50 -6.93
C GLU A 187 -15.77 12.20 -8.18
N THR A 188 -14.52 11.80 -8.00
CA THR A 188 -13.67 11.39 -9.12
C THR A 188 -14.23 10.11 -9.73
N ASP A 189 -14.57 10.17 -11.01
CA ASP A 189 -15.09 9.03 -11.78
C ASP A 189 -14.06 7.89 -11.79
N ALA A 190 -14.50 6.67 -11.47
CA ALA A 190 -13.65 5.49 -11.50
C ALA A 190 -13.40 4.95 -12.93
N ALA A 191 -14.12 5.48 -13.92
CA ALA A 191 -13.99 5.17 -15.34
C ALA A 191 -14.00 3.66 -15.65
N LEU A 192 -14.79 2.89 -14.90
CA LEU A 192 -14.88 1.42 -15.03
C LEU A 192 -15.42 0.98 -16.40
N ASP A 193 -16.12 1.88 -17.10
CA ASP A 193 -16.59 1.69 -18.47
C ASP A 193 -15.42 1.57 -19.46
N LYS A 194 -14.33 2.32 -19.26
CA LYS A 194 -13.13 2.26 -20.11
C LYS A 194 -12.45 0.90 -20.07
N LEU A 195 -12.57 0.18 -18.96
CA LEU A 195 -12.01 -1.17 -18.80
C LEU A 195 -12.82 -2.24 -19.54
N ARG A 196 -14.08 -1.95 -19.88
CA ARG A 196 -15.04 -2.90 -20.45
C ARG A 196 -15.39 -2.58 -21.91
N GLY A 197 -14.54 -1.82 -22.57
CA GLY A 197 -14.51 -1.60 -24.01
C GLY A 197 -13.18 -2.08 -24.59
N ASP A 198 -12.83 -1.64 -25.80
CA ASP A 198 -11.52 -1.93 -26.38
C ASP A 198 -10.41 -1.15 -25.63
N ASN A 199 -10.00 -1.71 -24.50
CA ASN A 199 -8.90 -1.26 -23.67
C ASN A 199 -7.59 -1.92 -24.13
N GLY A 200 -7.43 -2.16 -25.44
CA GLY A 200 -6.31 -2.92 -25.99
C GLY A 200 -6.47 -4.45 -25.96
N ASN A 201 -7.59 -4.94 -25.42
CA ASN A 201 -7.97 -6.36 -25.38
C ASN A 201 -9.26 -6.67 -26.18
N GLY A 202 -9.75 -5.74 -27.01
CA GLY A 202 -11.05 -5.90 -27.67
C GLY A 202 -12.19 -5.99 -26.65
N ASP A 203 -13.12 -6.93 -26.82
CA ASP A 203 -14.29 -7.10 -25.94
C ASP A 203 -13.99 -7.90 -24.65
N LEU A 204 -12.73 -8.28 -24.43
CA LEU A 204 -12.30 -9.03 -23.26
C LEU A 204 -11.93 -8.08 -22.11
N PHE A 205 -12.71 -8.15 -21.03
CA PHE A 205 -12.38 -7.56 -19.75
C PHE A 205 -11.64 -8.60 -18.88
N GLU A 206 -10.34 -8.38 -18.67
CA GLU A 206 -9.44 -9.33 -18.01
C GLU A 206 -9.06 -8.87 -16.59
N ILE A 207 -9.41 -9.68 -15.60
CA ILE A 207 -9.07 -9.48 -14.20
C ILE A 207 -8.08 -10.55 -13.79
N THR A 208 -6.96 -10.17 -13.17
CA THR A 208 -6.02 -11.11 -12.58
C THR A 208 -5.98 -10.94 -11.08
N THR A 209 -6.10 -12.04 -10.33
CA THR A 209 -5.92 -12.01 -8.88
C THR A 209 -4.87 -12.98 -8.40
N ILE A 210 -4.09 -12.53 -7.42
CA ILE A 210 -3.04 -13.30 -6.77
C ILE A 210 -3.35 -13.32 -5.29
N ASN A 211 -3.50 -14.52 -4.73
CA ASN A 211 -3.61 -14.72 -3.29
C ASN A 211 -2.31 -15.34 -2.76
N GLY A 212 -1.74 -14.71 -1.74
CA GLY A 212 -0.59 -15.21 -0.98
C GLY A 212 -1.01 -16.20 0.09
N TYR A 213 -0.08 -17.04 0.55
CA TYR A 213 -0.18 -17.83 1.79
C TYR A 213 1.14 -17.71 2.57
N ALA A 214 1.11 -17.91 3.89
CA ALA A 214 2.29 -17.86 4.75
C ALA A 214 2.86 -19.27 5.01
N ASP A 215 4.17 -19.43 4.84
CA ASP A 215 5.07 -20.41 5.48
C ASP A 215 4.86 -21.92 5.28
N SER A 216 3.69 -22.42 4.89
CA SER A 216 3.54 -23.83 4.55
C SER A 216 2.68 -24.05 3.32
N ALA A 217 3.33 -24.59 2.29
CA ALA A 217 2.68 -25.12 1.10
C ALA A 217 1.55 -26.14 1.39
N LYS A 218 1.50 -26.68 2.63
CA LYS A 218 0.67 -27.81 3.05
C LYS A 218 -0.35 -27.48 4.13
N ASP A 219 -0.30 -26.31 4.76
CA ASP A 219 -1.31 -25.95 5.76
C ASP A 219 -2.64 -25.64 5.05
N PRO A 220 -3.70 -26.45 5.23
CA PRO A 220 -4.99 -26.20 4.61
C PRO A 220 -5.79 -25.10 5.32
N GLU A 221 -5.42 -24.73 6.55
CA GLU A 221 -6.10 -23.73 7.37
C GLU A 221 -5.50 -22.32 7.22
N ASP A 222 -4.43 -22.19 6.43
CA ASP A 222 -3.88 -20.89 6.06
C ASP A 222 -4.99 -19.96 5.51
N GLU A 223 -5.09 -18.78 6.11
CA GLU A 223 -6.19 -17.85 5.85
C GLU A 223 -6.20 -17.37 4.39
N GLY A 224 -5.02 -17.24 3.76
CA GLY A 224 -4.88 -16.90 2.35
C GLY A 224 -5.42 -17.99 1.42
N ARG A 225 -5.21 -19.27 1.76
CA ARG A 225 -5.85 -20.40 1.04
C ARG A 225 -7.36 -20.40 1.23
N THR A 226 -7.82 -20.20 2.46
CA THR A 226 -9.25 -20.16 2.78
C THR A 226 -9.94 -19.03 2.00
N ALA A 227 -9.37 -17.82 2.03
CA ALA A 227 -9.85 -16.68 1.24
C ALA A 227 -9.83 -16.97 -0.28
N PHE A 228 -8.80 -17.64 -0.79
CA PHE A 228 -8.73 -18.05 -2.19
C PHE A 228 -9.90 -18.95 -2.59
N GLU A 229 -10.16 -20.01 -1.80
CA GLU A 229 -11.23 -20.97 -2.06
C GLU A 229 -12.63 -20.40 -1.85
N GLU A 230 -12.83 -19.60 -0.79
CA GLU A 230 -14.10 -18.89 -0.56
C GLU A 230 -14.45 -17.99 -1.74
N MET A 231 -13.46 -17.27 -2.27
CA MET A 231 -13.68 -16.40 -3.41
C MET A 231 -13.91 -17.21 -4.71
N ASN A 232 -13.27 -18.38 -4.88
CA ASN A 232 -13.55 -19.28 -6.01
C ASN A 232 -15.00 -19.79 -5.93
N GLN A 233 -15.44 -20.18 -4.73
CA GLN A 233 -16.82 -20.61 -4.48
C GLN A 233 -17.81 -19.50 -4.77
N TRP A 234 -17.51 -18.27 -4.34
CA TRP A 234 -18.35 -17.11 -4.64
C TRP A 234 -18.44 -16.83 -6.14
N LEU A 235 -17.34 -16.92 -6.89
CA LEU A 235 -17.36 -16.77 -8.35
C LEU A 235 -18.21 -17.84 -9.05
N ARG A 236 -18.12 -19.11 -8.61
CA ARG A 236 -19.00 -20.18 -9.09
C ARG A 236 -20.47 -19.86 -8.81
N GLN A 237 -20.80 -19.42 -7.59
CA GLN A 237 -22.16 -19.02 -7.20
C GLN A 237 -22.65 -17.79 -7.97
N ALA A 238 -21.75 -16.88 -8.34
CA ALA A 238 -22.03 -15.74 -9.20
C ALA A 238 -22.23 -16.14 -10.67
N GLY A 239 -22.18 -17.44 -11.01
CA GLY A 239 -22.46 -17.98 -12.34
C GLY A 239 -21.28 -17.92 -13.30
N PHE A 240 -20.05 -17.82 -12.82
CA PHE A 240 -18.87 -17.99 -13.66
C PHE A 240 -18.58 -19.46 -13.91
N ASN A 241 -18.17 -19.78 -15.14
CA ASN A 241 -17.66 -21.10 -15.48
C ASN A 241 -16.17 -21.19 -15.17
N GLU A 242 -15.78 -22.13 -14.34
CA GLU A 242 -14.39 -22.37 -13.93
C GLU A 242 -13.70 -23.41 -14.81
N LYS A 243 -12.41 -23.19 -15.12
CA LYS A 243 -11.50 -24.17 -15.72
C LYS A 243 -10.10 -24.00 -15.12
N ILE A 244 -9.36 -25.10 -15.01
CA ILE A 244 -7.92 -25.04 -14.74
C ILE A 244 -7.21 -24.94 -16.09
N VAL A 245 -6.54 -23.82 -16.34
CA VAL A 245 -5.93 -23.52 -17.65
C VAL A 245 -4.44 -23.83 -17.72
N ALA A 246 -3.79 -23.86 -16.56
CA ALA A 246 -2.38 -24.23 -16.44
C ALA A 246 -2.09 -24.78 -15.04
N ARG A 247 -0.95 -25.45 -14.90
CA ARG A 247 -0.39 -25.85 -13.62
C ARG A 247 1.10 -25.49 -13.60
N TYR A 248 1.51 -24.65 -12.67
CA TYR A 248 2.91 -24.35 -12.42
C TYR A 248 3.35 -25.05 -11.14
N GLN A 249 4.28 -26.01 -11.24
CA GLN A 249 4.78 -26.76 -10.08
C GLN A 249 3.65 -27.30 -9.18
N ASN A 250 2.63 -27.91 -9.79
CA ASN A 250 1.41 -28.43 -9.15
C ASN A 250 0.44 -27.38 -8.56
N ARG A 251 0.67 -26.08 -8.77
CA ARG A 251 -0.29 -25.02 -8.42
C ARG A 251 -1.22 -24.75 -9.62
N PRO A 252 -2.53 -24.99 -9.50
CA PRO A 252 -3.49 -24.72 -10.56
C PRO A 252 -3.66 -23.21 -10.76
N ILE A 253 -3.72 -22.79 -12.02
CA ILE A 253 -4.23 -21.47 -12.39
C ILE A 253 -5.70 -21.65 -12.75
N HIS A 254 -6.56 -21.02 -11.95
CA HIS A 254 -8.00 -21.06 -12.14
C HIS A 254 -8.41 -19.93 -13.07
N GLN A 255 -9.22 -20.24 -14.07
CA GLN A 255 -9.81 -19.27 -14.97
C GLN A 255 -11.34 -19.33 -14.84
N PHE A 256 -11.94 -18.21 -14.51
CA PHE A 256 -13.39 -18.03 -14.44
C PHE A 256 -13.82 -17.17 -15.61
N THR A 257 -14.82 -17.62 -16.36
CA THR A 257 -15.35 -16.88 -17.51
C THR A 257 -16.84 -16.66 -17.40
N LYS A 258 -17.31 -15.48 -17.78
CA LYS A 258 -18.73 -15.14 -17.87
C LYS A 258 -18.96 -14.05 -18.90
N THR A 259 -20.07 -14.12 -19.63
CA THR A 259 -20.52 -13.03 -20.48
C THR A 259 -21.47 -12.13 -19.69
N LEU A 260 -21.21 -10.83 -19.69
CA LEU A 260 -22.10 -9.82 -19.11
C LEU A 260 -22.78 -9.04 -20.25
N ARG A 261 -24.07 -8.72 -20.08
CA ARG A 261 -24.85 -7.99 -21.09
C ARG A 261 -25.11 -6.56 -20.64
N LYS A 262 -24.79 -5.59 -21.49
CA LYS A 262 -25.08 -4.16 -21.29
C LYS A 262 -26.55 -3.87 -21.59
N ALA A 263 -27.02 -2.70 -21.16
CA ALA A 263 -28.41 -2.26 -21.39
C ALA A 263 -28.73 -2.06 -22.89
N ASP A 264 -27.73 -1.71 -23.69
CA ASP A 264 -27.85 -1.58 -25.15
C ASP A 264 -27.88 -2.93 -25.89
N GLY A 265 -27.75 -4.04 -25.16
CA GLY A 265 -27.76 -5.40 -25.68
C GLY A 265 -26.39 -5.94 -26.08
N SER A 266 -25.33 -5.12 -26.10
CA SER A 266 -23.96 -5.57 -26.35
C SER A 266 -23.43 -6.45 -25.21
N GLU A 267 -22.41 -7.25 -25.51
CA GLU A 267 -21.85 -8.23 -24.59
C GLU A 267 -20.40 -7.90 -24.25
N ILE A 268 -20.01 -8.16 -23.01
CA ILE A 268 -18.63 -8.09 -22.52
C ILE A 268 -18.23 -9.49 -22.08
N GLN A 269 -17.10 -9.96 -22.59
CA GLN A 269 -16.51 -11.21 -22.10
C GLN A 269 -15.67 -10.88 -20.88
N VAL A 270 -15.99 -11.47 -19.73
CA VAL A 270 -15.20 -11.31 -18.51
C VAL A 270 -14.39 -12.57 -18.28
N ARG A 271 -13.09 -12.40 -18.07
CA ARG A 271 -12.18 -13.45 -17.64
C ARG A 271 -11.51 -13.06 -16.34
N ILE A 272 -11.51 -13.96 -15.37
CA ILE A 272 -10.80 -13.80 -14.10
C ILE A 272 -9.79 -14.93 -13.98
N THR A 273 -8.52 -14.59 -14.00
CA THR A 273 -7.42 -15.53 -13.85
C THR A 273 -6.86 -15.43 -12.44
N ARG A 274 -6.87 -16.53 -11.70
CA ARG A 274 -6.52 -16.55 -10.27
C ARG A 274 -5.36 -17.50 -9.99
N LEU A 275 -4.41 -17.03 -9.20
CA LEU A 275 -3.27 -17.80 -8.71
C LEU A 275 -3.21 -17.78 -7.18
N LEU A 276 -3.02 -18.94 -6.58
CA LEU A 276 -2.60 -19.09 -5.18
C LEU A 276 -1.09 -19.37 -5.15
N ALA A 277 -0.31 -18.47 -4.56
CA ALA A 277 1.15 -18.50 -4.60
C ALA A 277 1.80 -18.25 -3.23
N GLU A 278 3.02 -18.76 -3.08
CA GLU A 278 3.90 -18.36 -1.98
C GLU A 278 4.49 -16.99 -2.35
N THR A 279 4.11 -15.95 -1.62
CA THR A 279 4.48 -14.57 -1.96
C THR A 279 5.55 -13.98 -1.06
N ALA A 280 6.10 -14.72 -0.08
CA ALA A 280 7.18 -14.23 0.77
C ALA A 280 8.43 -13.80 -0.04
N VAL A 281 9.15 -12.76 0.42
CA VAL A 281 10.33 -12.19 -0.25
C VAL A 281 11.39 -13.26 -0.52
N ALA A 282 11.60 -14.13 0.46
CA ALA A 282 12.55 -15.23 0.42
C ALA A 282 12.15 -16.37 -0.53
N SER A 283 10.94 -16.33 -1.11
CA SER A 283 10.45 -17.34 -2.04
C SER A 283 11.32 -17.39 -3.29
N LYS A 284 11.94 -18.56 -3.49
CA LYS A 284 12.68 -18.90 -4.73
C LYS A 284 11.74 -19.23 -5.90
N ASN A 285 10.42 -19.21 -5.67
CA ASN A 285 9.45 -19.58 -6.69
C ASN A 285 9.22 -18.44 -7.68
N VAL A 286 9.65 -18.64 -8.93
CA VAL A 286 9.44 -17.68 -10.03
C VAL A 286 8.00 -17.61 -10.55
N THR A 287 7.12 -18.53 -10.12
CA THR A 287 5.72 -18.60 -10.59
C THR A 287 4.99 -17.28 -10.31
N PHE A 288 5.16 -16.74 -9.11
CA PHE A 288 4.56 -15.45 -8.74
C PHE A 288 5.05 -14.33 -9.65
N ALA A 289 6.37 -14.16 -9.80
CA ALA A 289 6.95 -13.11 -10.64
C ALA A 289 6.49 -13.21 -12.10
N LYS A 290 6.48 -14.41 -12.68
CA LYS A 290 6.01 -14.62 -14.07
C LYS A 290 4.52 -14.34 -14.23
N PHE A 291 3.72 -14.73 -13.26
CA PHE A 291 2.28 -14.48 -13.30
C PHE A 291 1.95 -13.00 -13.10
N PHE A 292 2.67 -12.30 -12.20
CA PHE A 292 2.53 -10.87 -12.00
C PHE A 292 2.94 -10.07 -13.24
N LYS A 293 4.05 -10.45 -13.90
CA LYS A 293 4.44 -9.90 -15.21
C LYS A 293 3.32 -10.05 -16.24
N HIS A 294 2.79 -11.25 -16.39
CA HIS A 294 1.68 -11.51 -17.32
C HIS A 294 0.46 -10.64 -16.98
N ALA A 295 0.15 -10.45 -15.70
CA ALA A 295 -0.91 -9.57 -15.24
C ALA A 295 -0.67 -8.11 -15.66
N ILE A 296 0.53 -7.58 -15.45
CA ILE A 296 0.91 -6.21 -15.84
C ILE A 296 0.71 -6.01 -17.35
N GLU A 297 1.15 -6.96 -18.15
CA GLU A 297 1.10 -6.85 -19.62
C GLU A 297 -0.33 -6.96 -20.18
N ASN A 298 -1.20 -7.75 -19.54
CA ASN A 298 -2.45 -8.21 -20.17
C ASN A 298 -3.73 -7.88 -19.41
N ALA A 299 -3.70 -7.70 -18.09
CA ALA A 299 -4.92 -7.48 -17.31
C ALA A 299 -5.42 -6.03 -17.41
N ASP A 300 -6.72 -5.83 -17.22
CA ASP A 300 -7.36 -4.54 -16.99
C ASP A 300 -7.45 -4.23 -15.49
N VAL A 301 -7.56 -5.28 -14.66
CA VAL A 301 -7.53 -5.18 -13.20
C VAL A 301 -6.57 -6.21 -12.62
N ILE A 302 -5.70 -5.78 -11.72
CA ILE A 302 -4.76 -6.62 -10.98
C ILE A 302 -5.07 -6.48 -9.50
N ILE A 303 -5.41 -7.58 -8.84
CA ILE A 303 -5.62 -7.62 -7.38
C ILE A 303 -4.55 -8.52 -6.77
N TYR A 304 -3.71 -7.93 -5.94
CA TYR A 304 -2.73 -8.64 -5.13
C TYR A 304 -3.24 -8.67 -3.68
N ALA A 305 -3.57 -9.86 -3.18
CA ALA A 305 -3.98 -10.11 -1.80
C ALA A 305 -2.94 -11.03 -1.15
N GLY A 306 -1.95 -10.48 -0.48
CA GLY A 306 -0.88 -11.30 0.08
C GLY A 306 0.08 -10.50 0.92
N HIS A 307 1.05 -11.21 1.50
CA HIS A 307 2.09 -10.61 2.32
C HIS A 307 2.73 -9.41 1.62
N SER A 308 2.86 -8.27 2.28
CA SER A 308 3.57 -7.15 1.67
C SER A 308 5.09 -7.32 1.75
N GLY A 309 5.59 -8.10 2.72
CA GLY A 309 7.01 -8.27 2.95
C GLY A 309 7.71 -6.94 3.20
N LEU A 310 7.03 -6.02 3.90
CA LEU A 310 7.46 -4.63 4.12
C LEU A 310 7.71 -3.87 2.81
N GLY A 311 6.97 -4.21 1.75
CA GLY A 311 7.10 -3.66 0.41
C GLY A 311 8.02 -4.47 -0.52
N GLY A 312 8.86 -5.36 0.02
CA GLY A 312 9.83 -6.12 -0.79
C GLY A 312 9.19 -7.12 -1.76
N ASN A 313 7.95 -7.56 -1.52
CA ASN A 313 7.31 -8.59 -2.35
C ASN A 313 6.92 -8.10 -3.74
N LEU A 314 6.64 -6.81 -3.90
CA LEU A 314 6.32 -6.18 -5.19
C LEU A 314 7.44 -5.28 -5.69
N ASP A 315 8.66 -5.42 -5.16
CA ASP A 315 9.82 -4.72 -5.70
C ASP A 315 10.02 -5.08 -7.19
N ILE A 316 9.86 -4.08 -8.05
CA ILE A 316 9.84 -4.28 -9.51
C ILE A 316 11.16 -4.85 -9.99
N GLY A 317 12.30 -4.33 -9.51
CA GLY A 317 13.63 -4.82 -9.90
C GLY A 317 13.80 -6.31 -9.60
N SER A 318 13.48 -6.72 -8.37
CA SER A 318 13.54 -8.12 -7.93
C SER A 318 12.60 -9.03 -8.72
N LEU A 319 11.42 -8.55 -9.12
CA LEU A 319 10.50 -9.35 -9.93
C LEU A 319 10.94 -9.44 -11.39
N GLU A 320 11.49 -8.36 -11.96
CA GLU A 320 12.05 -8.34 -13.31
C GLU A 320 13.30 -9.22 -13.43
N GLU A 321 14.13 -9.30 -12.39
CA GLU A 321 15.24 -10.28 -12.35
C GLU A 321 14.74 -11.73 -12.47
N LYS A 322 13.57 -12.03 -11.90
CA LYS A 322 12.97 -13.38 -11.90
C LYS A 322 12.15 -13.68 -13.17
N ALA A 323 11.53 -12.68 -13.79
CA ALA A 323 10.54 -12.84 -14.87
C ALA A 323 10.90 -12.14 -16.20
N GLY A 324 11.99 -11.37 -16.22
CA GLY A 324 12.32 -10.40 -17.26
C GLY A 324 11.53 -9.09 -17.11
N GLY A 325 11.96 -8.05 -17.83
CA GLY A 325 11.37 -6.71 -17.77
C GLY A 325 9.85 -6.69 -18.01
N PHE A 326 9.17 -5.75 -17.38
CA PHE A 326 7.72 -5.55 -17.49
C PHE A 326 7.38 -4.59 -18.62
N GLU A 327 6.39 -4.97 -19.44
CA GLU A 327 5.92 -4.12 -20.54
C GLU A 327 4.49 -3.65 -20.28
N PHE A 328 4.33 -2.36 -19.97
CA PHE A 328 3.01 -1.75 -19.85
C PHE A 328 2.45 -1.47 -21.24
N ASN A 329 1.26 -2.00 -21.54
CA ASN A 329 0.58 -1.72 -22.79
C ASN A 329 0.10 -0.25 -22.80
N PRO A 330 0.61 0.60 -23.71
CA PRO A 330 0.29 2.03 -23.71
C PRO A 330 -1.18 2.35 -24.02
N ARG A 331 -1.92 1.38 -24.57
CA ARG A 331 -3.36 1.51 -24.87
C ARG A 331 -4.25 1.18 -23.67
N LYS A 332 -3.72 0.52 -22.64
CA LYS A 332 -4.48 0.09 -21.46
C LYS A 332 -4.60 1.21 -20.42
N HIS A 333 -5.80 1.39 -19.89
CA HIS A 333 -6.02 1.88 -18.53
C HIS A 333 -6.11 0.67 -17.60
N GLN A 334 -5.46 0.68 -16.44
CA GLN A 334 -5.49 -0.45 -15.51
C GLN A 334 -5.86 -0.02 -14.09
N ILE A 335 -6.48 -0.93 -13.35
CA ILE A 335 -6.65 -0.79 -11.91
C ILE A 335 -5.73 -1.78 -11.20
N PHE A 336 -4.95 -1.29 -10.26
CA PHE A 336 -4.14 -2.09 -9.36
C PHE A 336 -4.77 -1.99 -7.98
N PHE A 337 -5.05 -3.11 -7.33
CA PHE A 337 -5.40 -3.13 -5.92
C PHE A 337 -4.38 -3.97 -5.17
N PHE A 338 -3.59 -3.31 -4.34
CA PHE A 338 -2.66 -3.95 -3.43
C PHE A 338 -3.31 -4.10 -2.06
N ASP A 339 -4.05 -5.19 -1.89
CA ASP A 339 -4.59 -5.59 -0.59
C ASP A 339 -3.50 -6.33 0.19
N GLY A 340 -2.86 -5.62 1.10
CA GLY A 340 -1.81 -6.18 1.94
C GLY A 340 -1.39 -5.18 3.00
N CYS A 341 -0.39 -5.55 3.81
CA CYS A 341 -0.02 -4.73 4.94
C CYS A 341 0.56 -3.37 4.51
N SER A 342 -0.18 -2.28 4.81
CA SER A 342 0.18 -0.87 4.62
C SER A 342 0.74 -0.54 3.23
N SER A 343 0.11 -1.07 2.18
CA SER A 343 0.52 -0.90 0.79
C SER A 343 0.62 0.56 0.32
N TYR A 344 -0.10 1.49 0.97
CA TYR A 344 -0.01 2.92 0.72
C TYR A 344 1.42 3.45 0.86
N SER A 345 2.15 2.96 1.86
CA SER A 345 3.51 3.44 2.15
C SER A 345 4.51 3.07 1.08
N TYR A 346 4.35 1.90 0.44
CA TYR A 346 5.43 1.28 -0.35
C TYR A 346 5.15 1.24 -1.84
N TYR A 347 3.90 1.03 -2.26
CA TYR A 347 3.64 0.65 -3.65
C TYR A 347 3.25 1.81 -4.56
N LEU A 348 2.89 2.98 -4.02
CA LEU A 348 2.49 4.09 -4.86
C LEU A 348 3.64 4.60 -5.75
N THR A 349 4.85 4.68 -5.20
CA THR A 349 6.02 5.24 -5.89
C THR A 349 6.66 4.26 -6.86
N MET A 350 6.53 2.95 -6.61
CA MET A 350 6.99 1.91 -7.53
C MET A 350 6.33 2.00 -8.92
N PHE A 351 5.11 2.53 -8.99
CA PHE A 351 4.36 2.68 -10.24
C PHE A 351 4.14 4.16 -10.61
N GLU A 352 4.96 5.08 -10.06
CA GLU A 352 4.82 6.52 -10.26
C GLU A 352 4.83 6.93 -11.73
N GLU A 353 5.74 6.34 -12.52
CA GLU A 353 5.83 6.67 -13.93
C GLU A 353 4.51 6.41 -14.68
N GLN A 354 3.90 5.24 -14.47
CA GLN A 354 2.64 4.88 -15.15
C GLN A 354 1.45 5.66 -14.61
N LYS A 355 1.43 5.92 -13.30
CA LYS A 355 0.38 6.70 -12.66
C LYS A 355 0.41 8.17 -13.09
N SER A 356 1.59 8.74 -13.31
CA SER A 356 1.77 10.13 -13.79
C SER A 356 1.28 10.32 -15.23
N LYS A 357 1.26 9.24 -16.02
CA LYS A 357 0.67 9.20 -17.37
C LYS A 357 -0.85 9.04 -17.37
N GLY A 358 -1.47 8.93 -16.20
CA GLY A 358 -2.92 8.71 -16.05
C GLY A 358 -3.38 7.35 -16.59
N LYS A 359 -2.50 6.35 -16.58
CA LYS A 359 -2.76 5.01 -17.14
C LYS A 359 -3.18 3.98 -16.10
N ILE A 360 -2.93 4.27 -14.83
CA ILE A 360 -3.27 3.36 -13.74
C ILE A 360 -3.93 4.09 -12.59
N ASP A 361 -4.95 3.45 -12.02
CA ASP A 361 -5.46 3.74 -10.70
C ASP A 361 -4.89 2.70 -9.73
N ILE A 362 -4.40 3.15 -8.57
CA ILE A 362 -3.78 2.28 -7.57
C ILE A 362 -4.55 2.39 -6.27
N LEU A 363 -5.27 1.33 -5.95
CA LEU A 363 -5.93 1.14 -4.67
C LEU A 363 -4.93 0.54 -3.68
N THR A 364 -4.90 1.08 -2.48
CA THR A 364 -4.03 0.61 -1.40
C THR A 364 -4.74 0.66 -0.05
N ASN A 365 -4.16 -0.03 0.92
CA ASN A 365 -4.49 0.06 2.33
C ASN A 365 -3.50 1.01 3.02
N GLY A 366 -4.01 1.94 3.80
CA GLY A 366 -3.20 2.76 4.71
C GLY A 366 -2.72 1.99 5.95
N LEU A 367 -3.42 0.94 6.33
CA LEU A 367 -3.09 0.11 7.49
C LEU A 367 -2.92 -1.36 7.08
N SER A 368 -2.55 -2.21 8.03
CA SER A 368 -2.49 -3.65 7.79
C SER A 368 -3.87 -4.21 7.49
N SER A 369 -4.02 -4.90 6.35
CA SER A 369 -5.21 -5.71 6.05
C SER A 369 -4.92 -7.15 6.46
N TYR A 370 -5.94 -7.83 6.98
CA TYR A 370 -5.85 -9.21 7.43
C TYR A 370 -6.68 -10.10 6.51
N PHE A 371 -6.20 -11.33 6.25
CA PHE A 371 -6.80 -12.27 5.30
C PHE A 371 -8.30 -12.52 5.54
N GLY A 372 -8.75 -12.51 6.82
CA GLY A 372 -10.16 -12.63 7.18
C GLY A 372 -11.09 -11.54 6.63
N TYR A 373 -10.57 -10.35 6.29
CA TYR A 373 -11.36 -9.23 5.78
C TYR A 373 -11.19 -8.95 4.28
N GLU A 374 -10.16 -9.54 3.64
CA GLU A 374 -9.91 -9.39 2.20
C GLU A 374 -11.13 -9.84 1.37
N THR A 375 -11.66 -11.03 1.66
CA THR A 375 -12.72 -11.64 0.86
C THR A 375 -14.01 -10.80 0.84
N PRO A 376 -14.56 -10.34 1.99
CA PRO A 376 -15.69 -9.41 2.01
C PRO A 376 -15.46 -8.13 1.20
N VAL A 377 -14.28 -7.50 1.34
CA VAL A 377 -13.90 -6.27 0.63
C VAL A 377 -13.80 -6.50 -0.87
N HIS A 378 -13.12 -7.58 -1.28
CA HIS A 378 -12.98 -8.00 -2.67
C HIS A 378 -14.33 -8.27 -3.33
N LYS A 379 -15.22 -9.00 -2.66
CA LYS A 379 -16.58 -9.24 -3.18
C LYS A 379 -17.31 -7.94 -3.50
N VAL A 380 -17.09 -6.86 -2.74
CA VAL A 380 -17.67 -5.54 -3.04
C VAL A 380 -17.03 -4.91 -4.27
N LEU A 381 -15.70 -4.91 -4.38
CA LEU A 381 -15.01 -4.40 -5.57
C LEU A 381 -15.47 -5.14 -6.83
N PHE A 382 -15.50 -6.48 -6.80
CA PHE A 382 -15.97 -7.30 -7.91
C PHE A 382 -17.42 -6.99 -8.30
N LYS A 383 -18.32 -6.74 -7.34
CA LYS A 383 -19.69 -6.31 -7.64
C LYS A 383 -19.70 -4.99 -8.41
N HIS A 384 -18.86 -4.02 -8.07
CA HIS A 384 -18.71 -2.79 -8.85
C HIS A 384 -18.12 -3.07 -10.24
N LEU A 385 -17.10 -3.92 -10.34
CA LEU A 385 -16.49 -4.33 -11.61
C LEU A 385 -17.44 -5.09 -12.54
N PHE A 386 -18.47 -5.76 -12.03
CA PHE A 386 -19.47 -6.48 -12.84
C PHE A 386 -20.74 -5.68 -13.14
N ARG A 387 -20.94 -4.51 -12.54
CA ARG A 387 -22.07 -3.62 -12.86
C ARG A 387 -21.81 -2.83 -14.14
N VAL A 388 -22.01 -3.50 -15.28
CA VAL A 388 -21.62 -2.99 -16.62
C VAL A 388 -22.29 -1.68 -17.04
N ASN A 389 -23.42 -1.30 -16.44
CA ASN A 389 -24.15 -0.06 -16.74
C ASN A 389 -23.96 1.03 -15.68
N ALA A 390 -23.13 0.80 -14.64
CA ALA A 390 -22.88 1.77 -13.59
C ALA A 390 -21.56 2.51 -13.83
N THR A 391 -21.56 3.80 -13.52
CA THR A 391 -20.39 4.70 -13.55
C THR A 391 -20.15 5.25 -12.14
N PRO A 392 -19.76 4.39 -11.17
CA PRO A 392 -19.56 4.84 -9.81
C PRO A 392 -18.32 5.74 -9.70
N THR A 393 -18.31 6.61 -8.71
CA THR A 393 -17.10 7.34 -8.34
C THR A 393 -16.18 6.47 -7.48
N TRP A 394 -14.89 6.80 -7.42
CA TRP A 394 -13.97 6.14 -6.50
C TRP A 394 -14.42 6.29 -5.05
N GLY A 395 -14.98 7.45 -4.67
CA GLY A 395 -15.52 7.66 -3.32
C GLY A 395 -16.67 6.71 -2.98
N GLU A 396 -17.57 6.43 -3.92
CA GLU A 396 -18.64 5.45 -3.77
C GLU A 396 -18.10 4.02 -3.62
N ILE A 397 -17.15 3.63 -4.47
CA ILE A 397 -16.54 2.29 -4.42
C ILE A 397 -15.85 2.08 -3.07
N LEU A 398 -14.98 3.00 -2.64
CA LEU A 398 -14.23 2.90 -1.40
C LEU A 398 -15.17 2.90 -0.18
N LYS A 399 -16.22 3.73 -0.20
CA LYS A 399 -17.25 3.73 0.85
C LYS A 399 -17.97 2.39 0.95
N ASP A 400 -18.32 1.78 -0.18
CA ASP A 400 -18.97 0.47 -0.19
C ASP A 400 -18.02 -0.62 0.27
N MET A 401 -16.74 -0.55 -0.10
CA MET A 401 -15.70 -1.50 0.31
C MET A 401 -15.42 -1.45 1.81
N GLU A 402 -15.62 -0.32 2.49
CA GLU A 402 -15.50 -0.23 3.95
C GLU A 402 -16.71 -0.76 4.73
N LYS A 403 -17.90 -0.88 4.11
CA LYS A 403 -19.12 -1.33 4.81
C LYS A 403 -18.98 -2.70 5.48
N PRO A 404 -18.37 -3.73 4.85
CA PRO A 404 -18.19 -5.05 5.47
C PRO A 404 -17.23 -5.04 6.66
N LEU A 405 -16.52 -3.93 6.90
CA LEU A 405 -15.58 -3.80 8.02
C LEU A 405 -16.26 -3.35 9.33
N GLU A 406 -17.57 -3.10 9.30
CA GLU A 406 -18.38 -2.82 10.50
C GLU A 406 -17.83 -1.71 11.41
N GLY A 407 -17.21 -0.68 10.80
CA GLY A 407 -16.63 0.46 11.50
C GLY A 407 -15.13 0.36 11.75
N MET A 408 -14.52 -0.81 11.53
CA MET A 408 -13.08 -0.91 11.29
C MET A 408 -12.72 -0.26 9.95
N THR A 409 -11.45 0.05 9.76
CA THR A 409 -10.95 0.53 8.48
C THR A 409 -9.51 0.10 8.24
N PHE A 410 -9.19 -0.20 6.98
CA PHE A 410 -7.80 -0.34 6.52
C PHE A 410 -7.30 0.91 5.78
N MET A 411 -8.08 2.00 5.86
CA MET A 411 -7.84 3.29 5.22
C MET A 411 -7.63 3.14 3.71
N LEU A 412 -8.60 2.47 3.08
CA LEU A 412 -8.63 2.25 1.64
C LEU A 412 -8.52 3.59 0.89
N ASN A 413 -7.67 3.64 -0.13
CA ASN A 413 -7.48 4.84 -0.92
C ASN A 413 -7.09 4.49 -2.35
N VAL A 414 -7.40 5.39 -3.28
CA VAL A 414 -6.76 5.49 -4.58
C VAL A 414 -5.65 6.53 -4.43
N GLY A 415 -4.40 6.07 -4.32
CA GLY A 415 -3.31 6.92 -3.85
C GLY A 415 -3.00 8.10 -4.78
N SER A 416 -2.35 9.13 -4.26
CA SER A 416 -1.82 10.27 -5.02
C SER A 416 -0.44 9.92 -5.59
N LEU A 417 0.07 10.73 -6.52
CA LEU A 417 1.52 10.91 -6.71
C LEU A 417 2.00 12.14 -5.96
#